data_AF-A0A7C4YR54-F1
#
_entry.id   AF-A0A7C4YR54-F1
#
_cell.length_a   1.000
_cell.length_b   1.000
_cell.length_c   1.000
_cell.angle_alpha   90.00
_cell.angle_beta   90.00
_cell.angle_gamma   90.00
#
_symmetry.space_group_name_H-M   'P 1'
#
loop_
_entity.id
_entity.type
_entity.pdbx_description
1 polymer ?
#
loop_
_entity_poly.entity_id
_entity_poly.type
_entity_poly.pdbx_seq_one_letter_code
_entity_poly.pdbx_strand_id
1 'polypeptide(L)' 'MSPNRSRGQIHYFLAEDCRPAGQQHLDPTEELRIHLRRLEDIPGMMVDGSVRTISSIAGMALGVLAVRGSLAGTG' A
#
# COMPACT_ATOMS: atom_id res chain seq x y z
N MET A 1 10.62 11.28 -3.34
CA MET A 1 11.58 10.63 -4.25
C MET A 1 11.89 11.63 -5.36
N SER A 2 13.16 11.94 -5.60
CA SER A 2 13.57 12.91 -6.62
C SER A 2 14.10 12.13 -7.83
N PRO A 3 13.34 12.04 -8.94
CA PRO A 3 13.76 11.26 -10.12
C PRO A 3 15.12 11.72 -10.69
N ASN A 4 15.52 12.96 -10.39
CA ASN A 4 16.78 13.55 -10.86
C ASN A 4 17.95 13.42 -9.86
N ARG A 5 17.75 12.84 -8.67
CA ARG A 5 18.79 12.77 -7.63
C ARG A 5 19.09 11.37 -7.10
N SER A 6 18.30 10.36 -7.44
CA SER A 6 18.50 8.99 -6.97
C SER A 6 18.01 7.98 -8.01
N ARG A 7 18.73 6.85 -8.13
CA ARG A 7 18.36 5.69 -8.96
C ARG A 7 17.44 4.71 -8.24
N GLY A 8 16.81 5.12 -7.14
CA GLY A 8 15.90 4.26 -6.39
C GLY A 8 14.80 3.73 -7.29
N GLN A 9 14.55 2.43 -7.23
CA GLN A 9 13.44 1.77 -7.90
C GLN A 9 12.45 1.26 -6.85
N ILE A 10 11.17 1.30 -7.18
CA ILE A 10 10.09 0.80 -6.32
C ILE A 10 9.30 -0.22 -7.14
N HIS A 11 9.13 -1.41 -6.58
CA HIS A 11 8.32 -2.47 -7.15
C HIS A 11 7.10 -2.66 -6.26
N TYR A 12 5.90 -2.66 -6.86
CA TYR A 12 4.65 -2.85 -6.13
C TYR A 12 4.19 -4.29 -6.27
N PHE A 13 3.72 -4.86 -5.16
CA PHE A 13 3.13 -6.20 -5.09
C PHE A 13 1.76 -6.09 -4.43
N LEU A 14 0.79 -6.82 -4.95
CA LEU A 14 -0.52 -6.99 -4.33
C LEU A 14 -0.55 -8.39 -3.71
N ALA A 15 -0.68 -8.44 -2.38
CA ALA A 15 -0.82 -9.69 -1.65
C ALA A 15 -2.30 -9.92 -1.34
N GLU A 16 -2.83 -11.07 -1.78
CA GLU A 16 -4.23 -11.47 -1.62
C GLU A 16 -4.29 -12.74 -0.75
N ASP A 17 -5.48 -13.06 -0.22
CA ASP A 17 -5.71 -14.23 0.64
C ASP A 17 -4.74 -14.35 1.83
N CYS A 18 -4.38 -13.20 2.40
CA CYS A 18 -3.45 -13.11 3.51
C CYS A 18 -4.05 -13.72 4.79
N ARG A 19 -3.24 -14.53 5.49
CA ARG A 19 -3.57 -15.12 6.79
C ARG A 19 -2.56 -14.67 7.86
N PRO A 20 -2.96 -14.61 9.14
CA PRO A 20 -2.02 -14.38 10.23
C PRO A 20 -0.88 -15.41 10.19
N ALA A 21 0.37 -14.93 10.20
CA ALA A 21 1.57 -15.76 10.06
C ALA A 21 2.45 -15.77 11.31
N GLY A 22 1.96 -15.22 12.44
CA GLY A 22 2.70 -15.13 13.70
C GLY A 22 2.97 -13.69 14.13
N GLN A 23 3.94 -13.51 15.02
CA GLN A 23 4.39 -12.21 15.53
C GLN A 23 5.28 -11.50 14.50
N GLN A 24 5.25 -10.17 14.50
CA GLN A 24 6.19 -9.39 13.68
C GLN A 24 7.61 -9.61 14.21
N HIS A 25 8.54 -9.85 13.29
CA HIS A 25 9.97 -9.85 13.57
C HIS A 25 10.56 -8.60 12.91
N LEU A 26 10.87 -7.60 13.74
CA LEU A 26 11.36 -6.30 13.30
C LEU A 26 12.82 -6.14 13.75
N ASP A 27 13.60 -5.37 13.00
CA ASP A 27 14.95 -5.00 13.45
C ASP A 27 14.85 -4.09 14.69
N PRO A 28 15.88 -4.05 15.56
CA PRO A 28 15.82 -3.32 16.84
C PRO A 28 15.49 -1.82 16.73
N THR A 29 15.73 -1.22 15.56
CA THR A 29 15.48 0.20 15.28
C THR A 29 14.14 0.46 14.61
N GLU A 30 13.38 -0.58 14.28
CA GLU A 30 12.11 -0.46 13.57
C GLU A 30 10.93 -0.49 14.53
N GLU A 31 10.02 0.48 14.36
CA GLU A 31 8.70 0.48 15.00
C GLU A 31 7.64 0.53 13.90
N LEU A 32 6.89 -0.56 13.74
CA LEU A 32 5.82 -0.69 12.76
C LEU A 32 4.49 -1.00 13.46
N ARG A 33 3.46 -0.21 13.15
CA ARG A 33 2.09 -0.43 13.62
C ARG A 33 1.20 -0.77 12.43
N ILE A 34 0.53 -1.91 12.52
CA ILE A 34 -0.41 -2.36 11.46
C ILE A 34 -1.80 -1.83 11.78
N HIS A 35 -2.41 -1.17 10.80
CA HIS A 35 -3.80 -0.73 10.86
C HIS A 35 -4.57 -1.36 9.70
N LEU A 36 -5.63 -2.11 10.02
CA LEU A 36 -6.58 -2.56 9.01
C LEU A 36 -7.50 -1.40 8.64
N ARG A 37 -7.66 -1.19 7.33
CA ARG A 37 -8.55 -0.18 6.75
C ARG A 37 -9.44 -0.84 5.71
N ARG A 38 -10.66 -0.33 5.56
CA ARG A 38 -11.55 -0.79 4.51
C ARG A 38 -11.12 -0.16 3.19
N LEU A 39 -11.35 -0.87 2.09
CA LEU A 39 -10.89 -0.42 0.78
C LEU A 39 -11.55 0.90 0.36
N GLU A 40 -12.80 1.14 0.78
CA GLU A 40 -13.52 2.39 0.52
C GLU A 40 -12.93 3.62 1.23
N ASP A 41 -12.15 3.42 2.31
CA ASP A 41 -11.55 4.52 3.07
C ASP A 41 -10.24 5.02 2.40
N ILE A 42 -9.60 4.18 1.57
CA ILE A 42 -8.29 4.44 0.96
C ILE A 42 -8.27 5.70 0.07
N PRO A 43 -9.26 5.98 -0.80
CA PRO A 43 -9.29 7.21 -1.58
C PRO A 43 -9.22 8.48 -0.73
N GLY A 44 -9.88 8.51 0.43
CA GLY A 44 -9.82 9.66 1.35
C GLY A 44 -8.42 9.84 1.93
N MET A 45 -7.79 8.75 2.37
CA MET A 45 -6.44 8.75 2.95
C MET A 45 -5.35 9.22 1.98
N MET A 46 -5.57 9.10 0.67
CA MET A 46 -4.63 9.58 -0.34
C MET A 46 -4.64 11.11 -0.50
N VAL A 47 -5.71 11.78 -0.07
CA VAL A 47 -5.92 13.22 -0.30
C VAL A 47 -5.97 14.05 0.98
N ASP A 48 -6.24 13.43 2.13
CA ASP A 48 -6.37 14.11 3.44
C ASP A 48 -5.03 14.38 4.14
N GLY A 49 -3.92 13.91 3.58
CA GLY A 49 -2.57 14.07 4.14
C GLY A 49 -2.18 13.02 5.18
N SER A 50 -3.05 12.04 5.47
CA SER A 50 -2.73 10.88 6.31
C SER A 50 -1.56 10.07 5.76
N VAL A 51 -1.40 10.04 4.43
CA VAL A 51 -0.24 9.46 3.75
C VAL A 51 0.56 10.55 3.03
N ARG A 52 1.82 10.72 3.43
CA ARG A 52 2.66 11.84 3.00
C ARG A 52 3.68 11.51 1.90
N THR A 53 3.85 10.23 1.57
CA THR A 53 4.86 9.79 0.60
C THR A 53 4.20 9.40 -0.72
N ILE A 54 4.67 10.01 -1.81
CA ILE A 54 4.10 9.81 -3.16
C ILE A 54 4.16 8.35 -3.63
N SER A 55 5.17 7.58 -3.23
CA SER A 55 5.25 6.15 -3.56
C SER A 55 4.17 5.33 -2.86
N SER A 56 3.88 5.63 -1.60
CA SER A 56 2.77 4.99 -0.88
C SER A 56 1.42 5.33 -1.52
N ILE A 57 1.22 6.59 -1.91
CA ILE A 57 0.01 7.02 -2.64
C ILE A 57 -0.12 6.28 -3.96
N ALA A 58 0.96 6.20 -4.76
CA ALA A 58 0.95 5.47 -6.03
C ALA A 58 0.63 3.99 -5.85
N GLY A 59 1.24 3.32 -4.87
CA GLY A 59 0.95 1.91 -4.56
C GLY A 59 -0.50 1.67 -4.15
N MET A 60 -1.07 2.53 -3.30
CA MET A 60 -2.48 2.44 -2.91
C MET A 60 -3.42 2.64 -4.11
N ALA A 61 -3.14 3.63 -4.98
CA ALA A 61 -3.95 3.87 -6.17
C ALA A 61 -3.93 2.67 -7.13
N LEU A 62 -2.74 2.09 -7.39
CA LEU A 62 -2.59 0.90 -8.21
C LEU A 62 -3.33 -0.31 -7.60
N GLY A 63 -3.22 -0.51 -6.28
CA GLY A 63 -3.94 -1.58 -5.58
C GLY A 63 -5.45 -1.46 -5.69
N VAL A 64 -6.00 -0.25 -5.49
CA VAL A 64 -7.45 0.00 -5.64
C VAL A 64 -7.93 -0.29 -7.07
N LEU A 65 -7.16 0.13 -8.08
CA LEU A 65 -7.48 -0.15 -9.49
C LEU A 65 -7.46 -1.65 -9.79
N ALA A 66 -6.42 -2.36 -9.31
CA ALA A 66 -6.29 -3.80 -9.50
C ALA A 66 -7.47 -4.57 -8.89
N VAL A 67 -7.83 -4.29 -7.63
CA VAL A 67 -8.95 -4.96 -6.95
C VAL A 67 -10.29 -4.68 -7.64
N ARG A 68 -10.53 -3.44 -8.07
CA ARG A 68 -11.75 -3.09 -8.82
C ARG A 68 -11.82 -3.75 -10.18
N GLY A 69 -10.68 -3.91 -10.86
CA GLY A 69 -10.58 -4.66 -12.11
C GLY A 69 -10.91 -6.14 -11.93
N SER A 70 -10.40 -6.77 -10.86
CA SER A 70 -10.69 -8.17 -10.53
C SER A 70 -12.18 -8.41 -10.24
N LEU A 71 -12.85 -7.47 -9.56
CA LEU A 71 -14.29 -7.55 -9.28
C LEU A 71 -15.19 -7.35 -10.52
N ALA A 72 -14.69 -6.67 -11.55
CA ALA A 72 -15.43 -6.45 -12.80
C ALA A 72 -15.32 -7.63 -13.79
N GLY A 73 -14.36 -8.52 -13.61
CA GLY A 73 -14.10 -9.67 -14.49
C GLY A 73 -14.85 -10.96 -14.13
N THR A 74 -15.77 -10.93 -13.17
CA THR A 74 -16.50 -12.12 -12.66
C THR A 74 -17.97 -12.19 -13.11
N GLY A 75 -18.33 -11.54 -14.22
CA GLY A 75 -19.68 -11.54 -14.80
C GLY A 75 -19.93 -12.64 -15.82
#